data_AF-A0A382G641-F1
#
_entry.id   AF-A0A382G641-F1
#
_cell.length_a   1.000
_cell.length_b   1.000
_cell.length_c   1.000
_cell.angle_alpha   90.00
_cell.angle_beta   90.00
_cell.angle_gamma   90.00
#
_symmetry.space_group_name_H-M   'P 1'
#
loop_
_entity.id
_entity.type
_entity.pdbx_description
1 polymer ?
#
loop_
_entity_poly.entity_id
_entity_poly.type
_entity_poly.pdbx_seq_one_letter_code
_entity_poly.pdbx_strand_id
1 'polypeptide(L)'
;MSEQKKTAKVIDLNSSQKKYFEQEWKIELNEWIESLDSIKHSYGNRQVKELLRSLQNHALSSGVSLGEATLNTPYRNSIHVSEQPDYPGNIQMEKRIENIIRWNAMAMV
;
A
#
# COMPACT_ATOMS: atom_id res chain seq x y z
N MET A 1 50.53 -16.87 -5.89
CA MET A 1 49.65 -16.85 -4.70
C MET A 1 48.50 -15.91 -5.03
N SER A 2 47.40 -16.42 -5.61
CA SER A 2 46.13 -16.75 -4.91
C SER A 2 45.65 -15.57 -4.07
N GLU A 3 44.53 -14.91 -4.38
CA GLU A 3 43.19 -15.49 -4.28
C GLU A 3 42.17 -14.92 -5.28
N GLN A 4 41.33 -15.82 -5.77
CA GLN A 4 40.02 -15.52 -6.36
C GLN A 4 39.03 -15.20 -5.23
N LYS A 5 38.24 -14.13 -5.35
CA LYS A 5 36.82 -14.17 -5.00
C LYS A 5 36.00 -13.50 -6.09
N LYS A 6 35.37 -14.36 -6.90
CA LYS A 6 34.09 -14.11 -7.56
C LYS A 6 33.11 -13.50 -6.55
N THR A 7 32.28 -12.56 -6.98
CA THR A 7 30.80 -12.56 -6.89
C THR A 7 30.24 -11.15 -6.87
N ALA A 8 30.27 -10.49 -8.02
CA ALA A 8 29.23 -9.57 -8.45
C ALA A 8 29.39 -9.44 -9.96
N LYS A 9 28.97 -10.48 -10.68
CA LYS A 9 28.75 -10.37 -12.11
C LYS A 9 27.60 -9.36 -12.23
N VAL A 10 27.92 -8.08 -12.36
CA VAL A 10 27.00 -7.09 -12.91
C VAL A 10 26.80 -7.57 -14.34
N ILE A 11 25.76 -8.39 -14.52
CA ILE A 11 25.34 -8.87 -15.81
C ILE A 11 24.81 -7.63 -16.51
N ASP A 12 25.61 -7.08 -17.41
CA ASP A 12 25.15 -6.12 -18.40
C ASP A 12 24.16 -6.86 -19.31
N LEU A 13 22.89 -6.91 -18.89
CA LEU A 13 21.82 -7.55 -19.66
C LEU A 13 21.62 -6.75 -20.94
N ASN A 14 21.85 -7.40 -22.07
CA ASN A 14 21.56 -6.83 -23.38
C ASN A 14 20.07 -6.40 -23.43
N SER A 15 19.75 -5.29 -24.10
CA SER A 15 18.42 -4.65 -24.07
C SER A 15 17.26 -5.62 -24.38
N SER A 16 17.50 -6.62 -25.23
CA SER A 16 16.55 -7.70 -25.51
C SER A 16 16.28 -8.61 -24.31
N GLN A 17 17.30 -9.02 -23.54
CA GLN A 17 17.12 -9.89 -22.37
C GLN A 17 16.38 -9.18 -21.24
N LYS A 18 16.66 -7.89 -21.04
CA LYS A 18 15.92 -7.06 -20.11
C LYS A 18 14.43 -6.99 -20.49
N LYS A 19 14.12 -6.84 -21.79
CA LYS A 19 12.75 -6.82 -22.30
C LYS A 19 12.01 -8.15 -22.07
N TYR A 20 12.68 -9.30 -22.27
CA TYR A 20 12.08 -10.61 -21.98
C TYR A 20 11.78 -10.78 -20.49
N PHE A 21 12.74 -10.46 -19.62
CA PHE A 21 12.53 -10.53 -18.17
C PHE A 21 11.37 -9.62 -17.73
N GLU A 22 11.28 -8.38 -18.25
CA GLU A 22 10.17 -7.47 -17.93
C GLU A 22 8.80 -8.01 -18.39
N GLN A 23 8.75 -8.73 -19.51
CA GLN A 23 7.52 -9.36 -19.98
C GLN A 23 7.13 -10.55 -19.11
N GLU A 24 8.07 -11.45 -18.84
CA GLU A 24 7.87 -12.62 -17.98
C GLU A 24 7.45 -12.19 -16.56
N TRP A 25 8.15 -11.22 -15.98
CA TRP A 25 7.83 -10.66 -14.68
C TRP A 25 6.42 -10.04 -14.62
N LYS A 26 5.96 -9.37 -15.69
CA LYS A 26 4.60 -8.84 -15.76
C LYS A 26 3.55 -9.94 -15.78
N ILE A 27 3.82 -11.04 -16.48
CA ILE A 27 2.91 -12.20 -16.54
C ILE A 27 2.81 -12.82 -15.15
N GLU A 28 3.95 -13.16 -14.56
CA GLU A 28 4.02 -13.70 -13.19
C GLU A 28 3.26 -12.80 -12.20
N LEU A 29 3.53 -11.49 -12.21
CA LEU A 29 2.86 -10.55 -11.31
C LEU A 29 1.34 -10.59 -11.47
N ASN A 30 0.84 -10.66 -12.71
CA ASN A 30 -0.59 -10.75 -12.96
C ASN A 30 -1.18 -12.07 -12.47
N GLU A 31 -0.51 -13.20 -12.68
CA GLU A 31 -0.96 -14.51 -12.18
C GLU A 31 -1.07 -14.54 -10.65
N TRP A 32 -0.11 -13.90 -9.95
CA TRP A 32 -0.17 -13.75 -8.49
C TRP A 32 -1.31 -12.83 -8.04
N ILE A 33 -1.59 -11.74 -8.77
CA ILE A 33 -2.74 -10.85 -8.49
C ILE A 33 -4.06 -11.61 -8.69
N GLU A 34 -4.21 -12.33 -9.80
CA GLU A 34 -5.39 -13.15 -10.10
C GLU A 34 -5.62 -14.24 -9.04
N SER A 35 -4.53 -14.87 -8.58
CA SER A 35 -4.59 -15.86 -7.49
C SER A 35 -5.10 -15.24 -6.19
N LEU A 36 -4.64 -14.04 -5.85
CA LEU A 36 -5.11 -13.32 -4.66
C LEU A 36 -6.58 -12.91 -4.80
N ASP A 37 -7.01 -12.46 -5.98
CA ASP A 37 -8.40 -12.14 -6.25
C ASP A 37 -9.30 -13.38 -6.16
N SER A 38 -8.86 -14.53 -6.68
CA SER A 38 -9.57 -15.80 -6.54
C SER A 38 -9.78 -16.20 -5.08
N ILE A 39 -8.76 -16.05 -4.23
CA ILE A 39 -8.84 -16.30 -2.79
C ILE A 39 -9.80 -15.30 -2.12
N LYS A 40 -9.76 -14.03 -2.51
CA LYS A 40 -10.69 -13.01 -2.01
C LYS A 40 -12.13 -13.35 -2.33
N HIS A 41 -12.41 -13.79 -3.56
CA HIS A 41 -13.77 -14.20 -3.97
C HIS A 41 -14.23 -15.46 -3.24
N SER A 42 -13.34 -16.42 -3.02
CA SER A 42 -13.69 -17.72 -2.42
C SER A 42 -13.82 -17.67 -0.89
N TYR A 43 -12.95 -16.90 -0.22
CA TYR A 43 -12.79 -16.94 1.25
C TYR A 43 -13.04 -15.60 1.94
N GLY A 44 -13.08 -14.49 1.20
CA GLY A 44 -13.34 -13.15 1.72
C GLY A 44 -12.12 -12.41 2.26
N ASN A 45 -12.34 -11.17 2.71
CA ASN A 45 -11.28 -10.21 3.04
C ASN A 45 -10.41 -10.61 4.24
N ARG A 46 -10.94 -11.37 5.21
CA ARG A 46 -10.19 -11.75 6.42
C ARG A 46 -9.05 -12.70 6.08
N GLN A 47 -9.31 -13.71 5.25
CA GLN A 47 -8.33 -14.72 4.84
C GLN A 47 -7.25 -14.13 3.95
N VAL A 48 -7.61 -13.18 3.06
CA VAL A 48 -6.64 -12.43 2.26
C VAL A 48 -5.65 -11.66 3.15
N LYS A 49 -6.14 -11.01 4.22
CA LYS A 49 -5.27 -10.29 5.17
C LYS A 49 -4.30 -11.24 5.88
N GLU A 50 -4.75 -12.42 6.29
CA GLU A 50 -3.88 -13.42 6.92
C GLU A 50 -2.82 -13.97 5.95
N LEU A 51 -3.21 -14.23 4.70
CA LEU A 51 -2.29 -14.67 3.65
C LEU A 51 -1.18 -13.64 3.42
N LEU A 52 -1.56 -12.38 3.17
CA LEU A 52 -0.60 -11.30 2.93
C LEU A 52 0.35 -11.10 4.11
N ARG A 53 -0.15 -11.17 5.35
CA ARG A 53 0.68 -11.09 6.55
C ARG A 53 1.66 -12.25 6.66
N SER A 54 1.22 -13.46 6.33
CA SER A 54 2.06 -14.65 6.34
C SER A 54 3.16 -14.57 5.28
N LEU A 55 2.84 -14.12 4.06
CA LEU A 55 3.80 -13.90 2.99
C LEU A 55 4.83 -12.82 3.35
N GLN A 56 4.38 -11.72 3.94
CA GLN A 56 5.26 -10.66 4.43
C GLN A 56 6.22 -11.17 5.51
N ASN A 57 5.72 -11.92 6.49
CA ASN A 57 6.57 -12.50 7.53
C ASN A 57 7.59 -13.48 6.92
N HIS A 58 7.18 -14.28 5.94
CA HIS A 58 8.08 -15.19 5.24
C HIS A 58 9.18 -14.44 4.46
N ALA A 59 8.81 -13.39 3.72
CA ALA A 59 9.76 -12.55 3.00
C ALA A 59 10.80 -11.91 3.95
N LEU A 60 10.34 -11.36 5.07
CA LEU A 60 11.21 -10.79 6.10
C LEU A 60 12.14 -11.86 6.70
N SER A 61 11.64 -13.07 6.97
CA SER A 61 12.46 -14.18 7.47
C SER A 61 13.53 -14.64 6.47
N SER A 62 13.27 -14.47 5.17
CA SER A 62 14.19 -14.77 4.08
C SER A 62 15.15 -13.62 3.76
N GLY A 63 15.18 -12.57 4.59
CA GLY A 63 16.06 -11.40 4.41
C GLY A 63 15.60 -10.41 3.34
N VAL A 64 14.39 -10.58 2.79
CA VAL A 64 13.79 -9.65 1.84
C VAL A 64 13.13 -8.53 2.63
N SER A 65 13.83 -7.41 2.79
CA SER A 65 13.27 -6.21 3.41
C SER A 65 12.30 -5.51 2.46
N LEU A 66 11.04 -5.39 2.88
CA LEU A 66 10.04 -4.57 2.20
C LEU A 66 10.31 -3.11 2.60
N GLY A 67 11.12 -2.41 1.80
CA GLY A 67 11.63 -1.06 2.09
C GLY A 67 10.57 0.05 2.18
N GLU A 68 9.31 -0.24 1.89
CA GLU A 68 8.25 0.76 1.87
C GLU A 68 7.01 0.28 2.63
N ALA A 69 6.80 0.92 3.79
CA ALA A 69 5.51 1.12 4.43
C ALA A 69 4.67 -0.13 4.78
N THR A 70 5.15 -0.92 5.74
CA THR A 70 4.34 -1.90 6.48
C THR A 70 3.20 -1.27 7.30
N LEU A 71 3.18 0.06 7.45
CA LEU A 71 2.30 0.81 8.38
C LEU A 71 1.55 1.99 7.75
N ASN A 72 1.76 2.32 6.47
CA ASN A 72 1.07 3.47 5.88
C ASN A 72 -0.21 3.00 5.19
N THR A 73 -1.34 3.51 5.67
CA THR A 73 -2.57 3.52 4.88
C THR A 73 -2.36 4.44 3.67
N PRO A 74 -3.03 4.18 2.52
CA PRO A 74 -2.98 5.10 1.39
C PRO A 74 -3.36 6.52 1.84
N TYR A 75 -2.78 7.55 1.19
CA TYR A 75 -3.06 8.96 1.50
C TYR A 75 -4.47 9.37 1.03
N ARG A 76 -5.48 8.82 1.70
CA ARG A 76 -6.91 9.02 1.48
C ARG A 76 -7.66 8.82 2.80
N ASN A 77 -8.90 9.30 2.88
CA ASN A 77 -9.74 9.07 4.05
C ASN A 77 -9.92 7.58 4.30
N SER A 78 -9.80 7.17 5.57
CA SER A 78 -9.92 5.76 5.96
C SER A 78 -11.36 5.23 5.86
N ILE A 79 -12.36 6.11 6.00
CA ILE A 79 -13.79 5.79 5.89
C ILE A 79 -14.26 6.18 4.49
N HIS A 80 -14.84 5.23 3.76
CA HIS A 80 -15.40 5.49 2.43
C HIS A 80 -16.71 6.29 2.53
N VAL A 81 -17.06 7.07 1.50
CA VAL A 81 -18.29 7.89 1.49
C VAL A 81 -19.56 7.06 1.71
N SER A 82 -19.61 5.83 1.19
CA SER A 82 -20.74 4.91 1.38
C SER A 82 -20.84 4.32 2.79
N GLU A 83 -19.76 4.39 3.58
CA GLU A 83 -19.70 3.92 4.97
C GLU A 83 -19.79 5.09 5.96
N GLN A 84 -19.84 6.32 5.45
CA GLN A 84 -19.94 7.51 6.26
C GLN A 84 -21.37 7.63 6.80
N PRO A 85 -21.56 7.72 8.13
CA PRO A 85 -22.89 7.90 8.70
C PRO A 85 -23.42 9.29 8.40
N ASP A 86 -24.75 9.43 8.43
CA ASP A 86 -25.40 10.73 8.34
C ASP A 86 -24.95 11.65 9.47
N TYR A 87 -24.71 12.92 9.14
CA TYR A 87 -24.29 13.90 10.12
C TYR A 87 -25.45 14.23 11.08
N PRO A 88 -25.28 14.10 12.40
CA PRO A 88 -26.39 14.21 13.34
C PRO A 88 -26.79 15.67 13.66
N GLY A 89 -25.96 16.64 13.31
CA GLY A 89 -26.09 18.04 13.71
C GLY A 89 -26.74 18.97 12.66
N ASN A 90 -26.87 20.25 13.02
CA ASN A 90 -27.34 21.29 12.11
C ASN A 90 -26.15 22.12 11.61
N ILE A 91 -25.69 21.77 10.41
CA ILE A 91 -24.51 22.38 9.77
C ILE A 91 -24.66 23.90 9.61
N GLN A 92 -25.87 24.42 9.36
CA GLN A 92 -26.07 25.86 9.19
C GLN A 92 -25.87 26.63 10.51
N MET A 93 -26.42 26.09 11.60
CA MET A 93 -26.28 26.67 12.93
C MET A 93 -24.82 26.60 13.40
N GLU A 94 -24.18 25.44 13.25
CA GLU A 94 -22.79 25.20 13.63
C GLU A 94 -21.84 26.16 12.88
N LYS A 95 -22.04 26.34 11.57
CA LYS A 95 -21.24 27.27 10.76
C LYS A 95 -21.38 28.73 11.22
N ARG A 96 -22.57 29.14 11.67
CA ARG A 96 -22.77 30.49 12.22
C ARG A 96 -22.01 30.67 13.53
N ILE A 97 -22.06 29.68 14.42
CA ILE A 97 -21.34 29.70 15.70
C ILE A 97 -19.83 29.71 15.46
N GLU A 98 -19.33 28.82 14.58
CA GLU A 98 -17.93 28.73 14.19
C GLU A 98 -17.39 30.08 13.66
N ASN A 99 -18.15 30.76 12.80
CA ASN A 99 -17.75 32.05 12.25
C ASN A 99 -17.62 33.13 13.34
N ILE A 100 -18.54 33.19 14.30
CA ILE A 100 -18.47 34.13 15.42
C ILE A 100 -17.22 33.85 16.27
N ILE A 101 -16.95 32.57 16.56
CA ILE A 101 -15.77 32.15 17.34
C ILE A 101 -14.48 32.55 16.62
N ARG A 102 -14.36 32.26 15.32
CA ARG A 102 -13.17 32.63 14.53
C ARG A 102 -12.98 34.15 14.47
N TRP A 103 -14.05 34.91 14.30
CA TRP A 103 -13.97 36.37 14.28
C TRP A 103 -13.52 36.93 15.62
N ASN A 104 -14.09 36.45 16.72
CA ASN A 104 -13.68 36.82 18.07
C ASN A 104 -12.20 36.47 18.32
N ALA A 105 -11.74 35.29 17.86
CA ALA A 105 -10.35 34.88 18.00
C ALA A 105 -9.39 35.81 17.23
N MET A 106 -9.74 36.19 15.99
CA MET A 106 -8.96 37.15 15.20
C MET A 106 -8.97 38.57 15.79
N ALA A 107 -10.05 38.96 16.46
CA ALA A 107 -10.17 40.29 17.05
C ALA A 107 -9.39 40.43 18.38
N MET A 108 -9.10 39.33 19.07
CA MET A 108 -8.39 39.33 20.35
C MET A 108 -6.86 39.27 20.22
N VAL A 109 -6.34 38.74 19.11
CA VAL A 109 -4.90 38.54 18.84
C VAL A 109 -4.36 39.70 18.02
#